data_AF-D3HTU3-F1
#
_entry.id   AF-D3HTU3-F1
#
_cell.length_a   1.000
_cell.length_b   1.000
_cell.length_c   1.000
_cell.angle_alpha   90.00
_cell.angle_beta   90.00
_cell.angle_gamma   90.00
#
_symmetry.space_group_name_H-M   'P 1'
#
loop_
_entity.id
_entity.type
_entity.pdbx_description
1 polymer ?
#
loop_
_entity_poly.entity_id
_entity_poly.type
_entity_poly.pdbx_seq_one_letter_code
_entity_poly.pdbx_strand_id
1 'polypeptide(L)'
;MNTLMKKLLAFEIKHNLRRPARVYVKSPDLKTIYGSFSLDNTSAFENWEALTLAQQTELKQFIHNIDAVNKHIKPEINDVLTEFRLRLPISLIHALNELSIICNKENVELNVYDPIILNIIQQMKISTAKLSNENKAEAFSILEKANIAEYKKIDYSSQIQGIFAELLHVHNKSEKLYEKAKSLFGKDKSYSPKALESMANGESNPSKWLVSCAIDLLFDEGNDVGKLLSEDDLFMLWVKPQLDQNLDKDLINQRLSHMNLSGLIERTRNYRIYV
;
A
#
# COMPACT_ATOMS: atom_id res chain seq x y z
N MET A 1 30.77 17.50 -30.25
CA MET A 1 30.44 16.35 -31.13
C MET A 1 29.59 15.39 -30.32
N ASN A 2 28.28 15.33 -30.62
CA ASN A 2 27.35 14.41 -29.98
C ASN A 2 27.55 13.01 -30.56
N THR A 3 28.42 12.21 -29.95
CA THR A 3 28.34 10.75 -30.06
C THR A 3 27.13 10.32 -29.25
N LEU A 4 25.95 10.29 -29.89
CA LEU A 4 24.82 9.52 -29.38
C LEU A 4 25.34 8.12 -29.05
N MET A 5 25.27 7.74 -27.77
CA MET A 5 25.74 6.45 -27.30
C MET A 5 25.04 5.36 -28.13
N LYS A 6 25.81 4.64 -28.93
CA LYS A 6 25.33 3.47 -29.68
C LYS A 6 24.97 2.42 -28.64
N LYS A 7 23.73 1.92 -28.65
CA LYS A 7 23.35 0.74 -27.85
C LYS A 7 24.41 -0.35 -28.04
N LEU A 8 24.93 -0.94 -26.96
CA LEU A 8 25.95 -2.00 -27.06
C LEU A 8 25.30 -3.37 -27.20
N LEU A 9 24.07 -3.51 -26.72
CA LEU A 9 23.26 -4.72 -26.83
C LEU A 9 21.86 -4.42 -27.37
N ALA A 10 21.29 -5.42 -28.01
CA ALA A 10 19.88 -5.48 -28.34
C ALA A 10 19.24 -6.63 -27.55
N PHE A 11 18.20 -6.30 -26.79
CA PHE A 11 17.41 -7.27 -26.03
C PHE A 11 16.12 -7.56 -26.80
N GLU A 12 16.04 -8.74 -27.40
CA GLU A 12 14.83 -9.22 -28.09
C GLU A 12 14.06 -10.16 -27.17
N ILE A 13 12.82 -9.82 -26.86
CA ILE A 13 11.95 -10.66 -26.04
C ILE A 13 11.10 -11.52 -26.99
N LYS A 14 11.19 -12.85 -26.84
CA LYS A 14 10.32 -13.78 -27.57
C LYS A 14 9.36 -14.47 -26.60
N HIS A 15 8.09 -14.40 -26.95
CA HIS A 15 7.02 -14.98 -26.16
C HIS A 15 6.72 -16.41 -26.61
N ASN A 16 6.26 -17.22 -25.66
CA ASN A 16 5.79 -18.57 -25.90
C ASN A 16 4.48 -18.78 -25.13
N LEU A 17 3.45 -19.31 -25.79
CA LEU A 17 2.13 -19.53 -25.17
C LEU A 17 2.18 -20.54 -24.00
N ARG A 18 3.23 -21.36 -23.93
CA ARG A 18 3.34 -22.46 -22.94
C ARG A 18 4.55 -22.34 -22.02
N ARG A 19 5.39 -21.31 -22.18
CA ARG A 19 6.64 -21.14 -21.41
C ARG A 19 6.89 -19.66 -21.09
N PRO A 20 7.61 -19.36 -19.99
CA PRO A 20 8.06 -18.00 -19.69
C PRO A 20 8.76 -17.37 -20.89
N ALA A 21 8.49 -16.09 -21.15
CA ALA A 21 9.12 -15.38 -22.25
C ALA A 21 10.63 -15.35 -22.07
N ARG A 22 11.35 -15.42 -23.21
CA ARG A 22 12.81 -15.47 -23.24
C ARG A 22 13.38 -14.18 -23.77
N VAL A 23 14.42 -13.69 -23.11
CA VAL A 23 15.24 -12.58 -23.60
C VAL A 23 16.42 -13.15 -24.36
N TYR A 24 16.60 -12.70 -25.59
CA TYR A 24 17.79 -12.96 -26.39
C TYR A 24 18.70 -11.73 -26.35
N VAL A 25 19.94 -11.94 -25.93
CA VAL A 25 20.97 -10.90 -25.86
C VAL A 25 21.73 -10.90 -27.17
N LYS A 26 21.62 -9.82 -27.94
CA LYS A 26 22.16 -9.72 -29.31
C LYS A 26 23.07 -8.52 -29.50
N SER A 27 23.87 -8.55 -30.56
CA SER A 27 24.56 -7.36 -31.05
C SER A 27 23.56 -6.30 -31.56
N PRO A 28 23.95 -5.02 -31.62
CA PRO A 28 23.06 -3.94 -32.04
C PRO A 28 22.54 -4.08 -33.48
N ASP A 29 23.32 -4.76 -34.34
CA ASP A 29 22.95 -5.10 -35.72
C ASP A 29 22.16 -6.41 -35.85
N LEU A 30 21.82 -7.04 -34.71
CA LEU A 30 21.05 -8.28 -34.59
C LEU A 30 21.71 -9.53 -35.21
N LYS A 31 22.96 -9.44 -35.68
CA LYS A 31 23.65 -10.56 -36.35
C LYS A 31 24.22 -11.59 -35.39
N THR A 32 24.71 -11.15 -34.23
CA THR A 32 25.32 -12.02 -33.22
C THR A 32 24.36 -12.22 -32.07
N ILE A 33 24.20 -13.47 -31.64
CA ILE A 33 23.44 -13.83 -30.43
C ILE A 33 24.45 -14.28 -29.39
N TYR A 34 24.53 -13.54 -28.29
CA TYR A 34 25.43 -13.84 -27.18
C TYR A 34 24.84 -14.89 -26.24
N GLY A 35 23.51 -14.95 -26.11
CA GLY A 35 22.83 -15.97 -25.31
C GLY A 35 21.37 -15.62 -25.06
N SER A 36 20.74 -16.33 -24.14
CA SER A 36 19.36 -16.06 -23.72
C SER A 36 19.06 -16.54 -22.31
N PHE A 37 18.07 -15.93 -21.67
CA PHE A 37 17.54 -16.31 -20.37
C PHE A 37 16.02 -16.17 -20.35
N SER A 38 15.35 -16.77 -19.37
CA SER A 38 13.89 -16.57 -19.18
C SER A 38 13.63 -15.41 -18.23
N LEU A 39 12.52 -14.70 -18.42
CA LEU A 39 12.20 -13.52 -17.59
C LEU A 39 11.97 -13.85 -16.11
N ASP A 40 11.63 -15.09 -15.78
CA ASP A 40 11.46 -15.59 -14.42
C ASP A 40 12.76 -16.18 -13.82
N ASN A 41 13.83 -16.28 -14.61
CA ASN A 41 15.13 -16.79 -14.18
C ASN A 41 16.26 -16.03 -14.90
N THR A 42 16.45 -14.77 -14.51
CA THR A 42 17.42 -13.86 -15.11
C THR A 42 18.88 -14.26 -14.85
N SER A 43 19.15 -14.98 -13.77
CA SER A 43 20.48 -15.50 -13.42
C SER A 43 20.94 -16.65 -14.31
N ALA A 44 20.05 -17.25 -15.11
CA ALA A 44 20.37 -18.35 -16.04
C ALA A 44 21.14 -17.92 -17.30
N PHE A 45 21.54 -16.65 -17.44
CA PHE A 45 22.43 -16.27 -18.52
C PHE A 45 23.85 -16.77 -18.23
N GLU A 46 24.36 -17.69 -19.05
CA GLU A 46 25.64 -18.36 -18.80
C GLU A 46 26.83 -17.72 -19.55
N ASN A 47 26.59 -17.12 -20.72
CA ASN A 47 27.67 -16.70 -21.63
C ASN A 47 28.20 -15.27 -21.35
N TRP A 48 28.50 -14.95 -20.10
CA TRP A 48 29.02 -13.65 -19.68
C TRP A 48 30.42 -13.35 -20.25
N GLU A 49 31.24 -14.38 -20.42
CA GLU A 49 32.62 -14.27 -20.90
C GLU A 49 32.71 -13.78 -22.35
N ALA A 50 31.66 -14.00 -23.16
CA ALA A 50 31.59 -13.50 -24.54
C ALA A 50 31.28 -12.00 -24.64
N LEU A 51 31.00 -11.32 -23.52
CA LEU A 51 30.65 -9.91 -23.46
C LEU A 51 31.83 -9.07 -22.96
N THR A 52 32.03 -7.92 -23.58
CA THR A 52 32.93 -6.88 -23.04
C THR A 52 32.42 -6.36 -21.70
N LEU A 53 33.29 -5.78 -20.87
CA LEU A 53 32.91 -5.20 -19.58
C LEU A 53 31.73 -4.22 -19.69
N ALA A 54 31.72 -3.36 -20.72
CA ALA A 54 30.64 -2.41 -20.95
C ALA A 54 29.31 -3.11 -21.34
N GLN A 55 29.36 -4.18 -22.14
CA GLN A 55 28.19 -4.99 -22.45
C GLN A 55 27.68 -5.77 -21.24
N GLN A 56 28.58 -6.29 -20.40
CA GLN A 56 28.21 -6.93 -19.13
C GLN A 56 27.49 -5.93 -18.22
N THR A 57 27.99 -4.70 -18.11
CA THR A 57 27.34 -3.62 -17.36
C THR A 57 25.94 -3.31 -17.89
N GLU A 58 25.78 -3.14 -19.21
CA GLU A 58 24.46 -2.88 -19.83
C GLU A 58 23.48 -4.04 -19.59
N LEU A 59 23.94 -5.30 -19.71
CA LEU A 59 23.12 -6.48 -19.43
C LEU A 59 22.73 -6.58 -17.95
N LYS A 60 23.66 -6.31 -17.01
CA LYS A 60 23.38 -6.30 -15.56
C LYS A 60 22.29 -5.28 -15.22
N GLN A 61 22.39 -4.07 -15.76
CA GLN A 61 21.37 -3.03 -15.56
C GLN A 61 20.00 -3.46 -16.10
N PHE A 62 19.97 -4.09 -17.28
CA PHE A 62 18.74 -4.61 -17.85
C PHE A 62 18.11 -5.72 -16.99
N ILE A 63 18.93 -6.63 -16.45
CA ILE A 63 18.50 -7.69 -15.53
C ILE A 63 17.98 -7.11 -14.22
N HIS A 64 18.71 -6.20 -13.57
CA HIS A 64 18.27 -5.54 -12.33
C HIS A 64 16.89 -4.90 -12.46
N ASN A 65 16.62 -4.31 -13.62
CA ASN A 65 15.34 -3.72 -13.92
C ASN A 65 14.22 -4.77 -14.08
N ILE A 66 14.47 -5.89 -14.77
CA ILE A 66 13.53 -7.01 -14.84
C ILE A 66 13.25 -7.56 -13.44
N ASP A 67 14.29 -7.80 -12.64
CA ASP A 67 14.17 -8.36 -11.29
C ASP A 67 13.37 -7.44 -10.38
N ALA A 68 13.60 -6.12 -10.45
CA ALA A 68 12.85 -5.14 -9.68
C ALA A 68 11.37 -5.09 -10.09
N VAL A 69 11.05 -5.15 -11.40
CA VAL A 69 9.65 -5.25 -11.87
C VAL A 69 9.00 -6.54 -11.37
N ASN A 70 9.67 -7.68 -11.52
CA ASN A 70 9.13 -8.97 -11.09
C ASN A 70 8.92 -9.03 -9.58
N LYS A 71 9.83 -8.45 -8.79
CA LYS A 71 9.75 -8.43 -7.32
C LYS A 71 8.59 -7.58 -6.82
N HIS A 72 8.42 -6.36 -7.35
CA HIS A 72 7.51 -5.37 -6.78
C HIS A 72 6.15 -5.26 -7.48
N ILE A 73 6.09 -5.57 -8.78
CA ILE A 73 4.86 -5.45 -9.58
C ILE A 73 4.26 -6.83 -9.84
N LYS A 74 5.09 -7.87 -10.04
CA LYS A 74 4.62 -9.22 -10.41
C LYS A 74 3.61 -9.17 -11.57
N PRO A 75 4.03 -8.64 -12.74
CA PRO A 75 3.12 -8.47 -13.87
C PRO A 75 2.52 -9.82 -14.30
N GLU A 76 1.27 -9.81 -14.77
CA GLU A 76 0.69 -10.98 -15.39
C GLU A 76 1.49 -11.38 -16.64
N ILE A 77 1.44 -12.66 -17.02
CA ILE A 77 2.21 -13.21 -18.15
C ILE A 77 1.96 -12.44 -19.46
N ASN A 78 0.80 -11.81 -19.61
CA ASN A 78 0.42 -10.98 -20.75
C ASN A 78 0.78 -9.49 -20.62
N ASP A 79 1.10 -8.98 -19.43
CA ASP A 79 1.54 -7.59 -19.22
C ASP A 79 3.05 -7.43 -19.38
N VAL A 80 3.79 -8.54 -19.29
CA VAL A 80 5.22 -8.68 -19.60
C VAL A 80 5.56 -8.34 -21.08
N LEU A 81 4.54 -8.13 -21.93
CA LEU A 81 4.64 -8.13 -23.39
C LEU A 81 5.19 -6.87 -24.06
N THR A 82 5.42 -5.74 -23.36
CA THR A 82 5.53 -4.45 -24.08
C THR A 82 6.78 -3.61 -23.80
N GLU A 83 7.14 -3.25 -22.56
CA GLU A 83 8.32 -2.39 -22.34
C GLU A 83 8.83 -2.44 -20.89
N PHE A 84 9.91 -3.17 -20.63
CA PHE A 84 10.59 -3.09 -19.32
C PHE A 84 11.45 -1.83 -19.18
N ARG A 85 11.71 -1.09 -20.26
CA ARG A 85 12.74 -0.04 -20.23
C ARG A 85 12.24 1.23 -19.53
N LEU A 86 12.79 1.51 -18.36
CA LEU A 86 12.73 2.84 -17.77
C LEU A 86 13.55 3.81 -18.64
N ARG A 87 12.90 4.83 -19.20
CA ARG A 87 13.58 5.83 -20.04
C ARG A 87 14.19 6.91 -19.14
N LEU A 88 15.52 6.97 -19.11
CA LEU A 88 16.29 7.94 -18.33
C LEU A 88 16.99 8.95 -19.25
N PRO A 89 17.30 10.17 -18.76
CA PRO A 89 18.15 11.11 -19.49
C PRO A 89 19.51 10.50 -19.84
N ILE A 90 20.02 10.79 -21.05
CA ILE A 90 21.28 10.22 -21.55
C ILE A 90 22.45 10.52 -20.60
N SER A 91 22.51 11.72 -20.02
CA SER A 91 23.55 12.10 -19.06
C SER A 91 23.52 11.24 -17.80
N LEU A 92 22.33 10.86 -17.32
CA LEU A 92 22.19 9.99 -16.15
C LEU A 92 22.55 8.54 -16.48
N ILE A 93 22.17 8.05 -17.66
CA ILE A 93 22.60 6.73 -18.15
C ILE A 93 24.12 6.65 -18.25
N HIS A 94 24.75 7.72 -18.74
CA HIS A 94 26.20 7.81 -18.81
C HIS A 94 26.86 7.71 -17.43
N ALA A 95 26.41 8.55 -16.48
CA ALA A 95 26.92 8.53 -15.11
C ALA A 95 26.71 7.14 -14.46
N LEU A 96 25.54 6.53 -14.66
CA LEU A 96 25.23 5.20 -14.14
C LEU A 96 26.17 4.14 -14.72
N ASN A 97 26.44 4.18 -16.02
CA ASN A 97 27.36 3.25 -16.69
C ASN A 97 28.80 3.41 -16.19
N GLU A 98 29.30 4.64 -16.12
CA GLU A 98 30.65 4.91 -15.61
C GLU A 98 30.81 4.46 -14.16
N LEU A 99 29.85 4.79 -13.29
CA LEU A 99 29.85 4.34 -11.91
C LEU A 99 29.74 2.83 -11.80
N SER A 100 28.88 2.19 -12.61
CA SER A 100 28.72 0.73 -12.60
C SER A 100 30.03 0.03 -12.98
N ILE A 101 30.80 0.58 -13.92
CA ILE A 101 32.12 0.04 -14.29
C ILE A 101 33.10 0.14 -13.11
N ILE A 102 33.11 1.28 -12.41
CA ILE A 102 33.96 1.48 -11.22
C ILE A 102 33.55 0.50 -10.11
N CYS A 103 32.26 0.46 -9.76
CA CYS A 103 31.73 -0.45 -8.73
C CYS A 103 32.01 -1.92 -9.07
N ASN A 104 31.88 -2.34 -10.33
CA ASN A 104 32.14 -3.72 -10.74
C ASN A 104 33.62 -4.11 -10.57
N LYS A 105 34.57 -3.17 -10.72
CA LYS A 105 36.00 -3.43 -10.44
C LYS A 105 36.28 -3.68 -8.97
N GLU A 106 35.48 -3.10 -8.08
CA GLU A 106 35.60 -3.23 -6.63
C GLU A 106 34.64 -4.30 -6.06
N ASN A 107 33.97 -5.08 -6.91
CA ASN A 107 32.92 -6.03 -6.52
C ASN A 107 31.77 -5.40 -5.71
N VAL A 108 31.47 -4.13 -5.96
CA VAL A 108 30.33 -3.42 -5.37
C VAL A 108 29.13 -3.53 -6.34
N GLU A 109 28.00 -3.99 -5.83
CA GLU A 109 26.76 -4.06 -6.60
C GLU A 109 26.07 -2.68 -6.64
N LEU A 110 25.83 -2.17 -7.84
CA LEU A 110 25.05 -0.95 -8.07
C LEU A 110 23.70 -1.30 -8.70
N ASN A 111 22.67 -1.45 -7.85
CA ASN A 111 21.29 -1.68 -8.29
C ASN A 111 20.40 -0.47 -7.98
N VAL A 112 20.19 0.38 -9.00
CA VAL A 112 19.33 1.57 -8.89
C VAL A 112 17.86 1.28 -9.20
N TYR A 113 17.54 0.18 -9.88
CA TYR A 113 16.19 -0.08 -10.36
C TYR A 113 15.25 -0.55 -9.25
N ASP A 114 15.74 -1.37 -8.31
CA ASP A 114 14.96 -1.79 -7.14
C ASP A 114 14.42 -0.59 -6.33
N PRO A 115 15.26 0.38 -5.89
CA PRO A 115 14.75 1.54 -5.17
C PRO A 115 13.94 2.50 -6.05
N ILE A 116 14.22 2.63 -7.35
CA ILE A 116 13.42 3.48 -8.25
C ILE A 116 11.99 2.95 -8.35
N ILE A 117 11.82 1.66 -8.66
CA ILE A 117 10.51 1.04 -8.83
C ILE A 117 9.73 1.07 -7.52
N LEU A 118 10.39 0.75 -6.40
CA LEU A 118 9.78 0.83 -5.07
C LEU A 118 9.27 2.24 -4.76
N ASN A 119 10.08 3.27 -5.03
CA ASN A 119 9.69 4.66 -4.79
C ASN A 119 8.55 5.11 -5.69
N ILE A 120 8.51 4.70 -6.96
CA ILE A 120 7.38 4.96 -7.86
C ILE A 120 6.08 4.39 -7.25
N ILE A 121 6.10 3.12 -6.83
CA ILE A 121 4.94 2.46 -6.20
C ILE A 121 4.52 3.19 -4.91
N GLN A 122 5.49 3.56 -4.06
CA GLN A 122 5.21 4.30 -2.82
C GLN A 122 4.56 5.65 -3.10
N GLN A 123 5.06 6.41 -4.08
CA GLN A 123 4.47 7.70 -4.45
C GLN A 123 3.04 7.54 -5.01
N MET A 124 2.78 6.49 -5.77
CA MET A 124 1.42 6.16 -6.24
C MET A 124 0.48 5.86 -5.06
N LYS A 125 0.92 5.07 -4.08
CA LYS A 125 0.16 4.77 -2.85
C LYS A 125 -0.12 6.01 -2.02
N ILE A 126 0.90 6.84 -1.77
CA ILE A 126 0.79 8.08 -1.00
C ILE A 126 -0.20 9.03 -1.67
N SER A 127 -0.12 9.19 -2.99
CA SER A 127 -1.02 10.07 -3.73
C SER A 127 -2.46 9.56 -3.68
N THR A 128 -2.65 8.24 -3.83
CA THR A 128 -3.97 7.59 -3.74
C THR A 128 -4.59 7.74 -2.35
N ALA A 129 -3.78 7.62 -1.29
CA ALA A 129 -4.24 7.79 0.09
C ALA A 129 -4.78 9.20 0.38
N LYS A 130 -4.34 10.21 -0.37
CA LYS A 130 -4.79 11.61 -0.23
C LYS A 130 -6.12 11.92 -0.94
N LEU A 131 -6.64 11.00 -1.76
CA LEU A 131 -7.89 11.20 -2.50
C LEU A 131 -9.13 11.14 -1.59
N SER A 132 -10.22 11.79 -2.03
CA SER A 132 -11.57 11.68 -1.44
C SER A 132 -12.15 10.27 -1.66
N ASN A 133 -13.13 9.86 -0.86
CA ASN A 133 -13.57 8.44 -0.81
C ASN A 133 -14.00 7.84 -2.15
N GLU A 134 -14.73 8.59 -2.98
CA GLU A 134 -15.19 8.10 -4.30
C GLU A 134 -14.01 7.86 -5.25
N ASN A 135 -13.16 8.88 -5.44
CA ASN A 135 -11.97 8.79 -6.28
C ASN A 135 -10.90 7.85 -5.72
N LYS A 136 -10.85 7.68 -4.39
CA LYS A 136 -9.93 6.79 -3.69
C LYS A 136 -10.27 5.33 -3.99
N ALA A 137 -11.55 4.97 -3.99
CA ALA A 137 -11.97 3.60 -4.32
C ALA A 137 -11.61 3.24 -5.77
N GLU A 138 -11.87 4.14 -6.71
CA GLU A 138 -11.47 3.97 -8.11
C GLU A 138 -9.96 3.87 -8.27
N ALA A 139 -9.19 4.79 -7.67
CA ALA A 139 -7.75 4.79 -7.73
C ALA A 139 -7.13 3.53 -7.09
N PHE A 140 -7.69 3.02 -5.99
CA PHE A 140 -7.24 1.75 -5.42
C PHE A 140 -7.52 0.57 -6.35
N SER A 141 -8.68 0.53 -7.02
CA SER A 141 -8.95 -0.50 -8.03
C SER A 141 -7.92 -0.48 -9.18
N ILE A 142 -7.44 0.70 -9.56
CA ILE A 142 -6.35 0.84 -10.55
C ILE A 142 -5.04 0.26 -10.00
N LEU A 143 -4.68 0.55 -8.74
CA LEU A 143 -3.48 0.01 -8.12
C LEU A 143 -3.54 -1.51 -7.90
N GLU A 144 -4.73 -2.06 -7.59
CA GLU A 144 -4.94 -3.51 -7.46
C GLU A 144 -4.80 -4.22 -8.80
N LYS A 145 -5.38 -3.68 -9.88
CA LYS A 145 -5.22 -4.22 -11.24
C LYS A 145 -3.76 -4.26 -11.69
N ALA A 146 -2.95 -3.31 -11.22
CA ALA A 146 -1.52 -3.25 -11.48
C ALA A 146 -0.69 -4.10 -10.50
N ASN A 147 -1.32 -4.92 -9.63
CA ASN A 147 -0.68 -5.77 -8.61
C ASN A 147 0.21 -5.02 -7.61
N ILE A 148 0.04 -3.69 -7.47
CA ILE A 148 0.88 -2.85 -6.61
C ILE A 148 0.17 -2.39 -5.32
N ALA A 149 -1.13 -2.62 -5.18
CA ALA A 149 -1.85 -2.47 -3.93
C ALA A 149 -2.14 -3.82 -3.27
N GLU A 150 -1.41 -4.15 -2.21
CA GLU A 150 -2.02 -4.95 -1.13
C GLU A 150 -2.90 -4.00 -0.32
N TYR A 151 -4.19 -3.94 -0.63
CA TYR A 151 -5.16 -3.39 0.32
C TYR A 151 -5.36 -4.42 1.44
N LYS A 152 -4.51 -4.37 2.47
CA LYS A 152 -4.96 -4.82 3.79
C LYS A 152 -5.87 -3.74 4.32
N LYS A 153 -7.19 -3.93 4.16
CA LYS A 153 -8.18 -3.30 5.02
C LYS A 153 -7.63 -3.42 6.44
N ILE A 154 -7.37 -2.30 7.11
CA ILE A 154 -6.89 -2.34 8.50
C ILE A 154 -7.94 -3.16 9.26
N ASP A 155 -7.48 -4.29 9.79
CA ASP A 155 -8.33 -5.20 10.52
C ASP A 155 -8.43 -4.70 11.96
N TYR A 156 -9.61 -4.16 12.30
CA TYR A 156 -9.92 -3.68 13.63
C TYR A 156 -10.59 -4.74 14.50
N SER A 157 -10.59 -6.02 14.10
CA SER A 157 -11.33 -7.08 14.79
C SER A 157 -10.93 -7.23 16.26
N SER A 158 -9.63 -7.17 16.57
CA SER A 158 -9.13 -7.23 17.96
C SER A 158 -9.57 -6.03 18.80
N GLN A 159 -9.51 -4.83 18.23
CA GLN A 159 -9.91 -3.58 18.88
C GLN A 159 -11.40 -3.60 19.17
N ILE A 160 -12.21 -4.02 18.19
CA ILE A 160 -13.67 -4.16 18.33
C ILE A 160 -13.99 -5.17 19.41
N GLN A 161 -13.36 -6.36 19.42
CA GLN A 161 -13.56 -7.35 20.49
C GLN A 161 -13.25 -6.76 21.87
N GLY A 162 -12.12 -6.06 22.01
CA GLY A 162 -11.74 -5.38 23.25
C GLY A 162 -12.77 -4.34 23.71
N ILE A 163 -13.30 -3.53 22.79
CA ILE A 163 -14.33 -2.52 23.10
C ILE A 163 -15.57 -3.21 23.66
N PHE A 164 -16.05 -4.27 23.00
CA PHE A 164 -17.24 -4.97 23.44
C PHE A 164 -17.01 -5.78 24.71
N ALA A 165 -15.80 -6.30 24.95
CA ALA A 165 -15.43 -6.95 26.21
C ALA A 165 -15.53 -5.97 27.39
N GLU A 166 -14.96 -4.76 27.26
CA GLU A 166 -15.11 -3.71 28.26
C GLU A 166 -16.58 -3.29 28.44
N LEU A 167 -17.33 -3.21 27.33
CA LEU A 167 -18.75 -2.88 27.36
C LEU A 167 -19.57 -3.89 28.17
N LEU A 168 -19.17 -5.17 28.22
CA LEU A 168 -19.89 -6.18 29.01
C LEU A 168 -19.92 -5.86 30.51
N HIS A 169 -18.92 -5.13 31.02
CA HIS A 169 -18.81 -4.70 32.41
C HIS A 169 -19.69 -3.49 32.75
N VAL A 170 -20.25 -2.81 31.75
CA VAL A 170 -21.16 -1.66 31.96
C VAL A 170 -22.55 -2.13 32.40
N HIS A 171 -23.06 -1.54 33.48
CA HIS A 171 -24.42 -1.78 33.96
C HIS A 171 -25.47 -1.17 33.02
N ASN A 172 -26.57 -1.90 32.74
CA ASN A 172 -27.61 -1.52 31.77
C ASN A 172 -27.05 -1.17 30.37
N LYS A 173 -25.98 -1.87 29.95
CA LYS A 173 -25.30 -1.64 28.67
C LYS A 173 -26.24 -1.65 27.46
N SER A 174 -27.25 -2.53 27.42
CA SER A 174 -28.17 -2.64 26.28
C SER A 174 -29.03 -1.38 26.14
N GLU A 175 -29.60 -0.90 27.25
CA GLU A 175 -30.42 0.32 27.29
C GLU A 175 -29.58 1.56 27.01
N LYS A 176 -28.41 1.68 27.64
CA LYS A 176 -27.50 2.82 27.41
C LYS A 176 -27.02 2.89 25.95
N LEU A 177 -26.70 1.73 25.35
CA LEU A 177 -26.27 1.67 23.96
C LEU A 177 -27.41 2.00 22.99
N TYR A 178 -28.65 1.62 23.32
CA TYR A 178 -29.84 2.02 22.57
C TYR A 178 -30.02 3.55 22.58
N GLU A 179 -29.90 4.19 23.74
CA GLU A 179 -30.00 5.66 23.85
C GLU A 179 -28.89 6.36 23.05
N LYS A 180 -27.67 5.82 23.04
CA LYS A 180 -26.57 6.32 22.20
C LYS A 180 -26.86 6.16 20.71
N ALA A 181 -27.35 5.00 20.30
CA ALA A 181 -27.70 4.72 18.91
C ALA A 181 -28.77 5.70 18.39
N LYS A 182 -29.75 6.00 19.23
CA LYS A 182 -30.84 6.94 18.91
C LYS A 182 -30.36 8.39 18.88
N SER A 183 -29.61 8.83 19.89
CA SER A 183 -29.16 10.23 20.02
C SER A 183 -28.07 10.60 19.01
N LEU A 184 -27.09 9.72 18.77
CA LEU A 184 -25.98 10.02 17.87
C LEU A 184 -26.32 9.69 16.41
N PHE A 185 -27.00 8.58 16.14
CA PHE A 185 -27.15 8.05 14.78
C PHE A 185 -28.61 7.91 14.30
N GLY A 186 -29.58 8.33 15.12
CA GLY A 186 -31.01 8.18 14.80
C GLY A 186 -31.45 6.73 14.60
N LYS A 187 -30.72 5.76 15.18
CA LYS A 187 -31.00 4.33 15.02
C LYS A 187 -31.89 3.82 16.15
N ASP A 188 -33.09 3.40 15.79
CA ASP A 188 -34.01 2.71 16.69
C ASP A 188 -33.70 1.20 16.72
N LYS A 189 -32.56 0.84 17.32
CA LYS A 189 -32.09 -0.55 17.37
C LYS A 189 -31.45 -0.89 18.71
N SER A 190 -32.03 -1.86 19.41
CA SER A 190 -31.50 -2.41 20.66
C SER A 190 -30.78 -3.74 20.40
N TYR A 191 -29.83 -4.07 21.28
CA TYR A 191 -29.04 -5.29 21.22
C TYR A 191 -29.13 -6.05 22.54
N SER A 192 -29.44 -7.34 22.46
CA SER A 192 -29.51 -8.20 23.65
C SER A 192 -28.12 -8.44 24.24
N PRO A 193 -28.01 -8.75 25.55
CA PRO A 193 -26.73 -9.06 26.18
C PRO A 193 -25.93 -10.15 25.44
N LYS A 194 -26.62 -11.21 24.98
CA LYS A 194 -26.02 -12.30 24.21
C LYS A 194 -25.44 -11.83 22.86
N ALA A 195 -26.07 -10.86 22.20
CA ALA A 195 -25.53 -10.28 20.97
C ALA A 195 -24.24 -9.49 21.25
N LEU A 196 -24.17 -8.78 22.37
CA LEU A 196 -22.97 -8.06 22.80
C LEU A 196 -21.83 -9.03 23.17
N GLU A 197 -22.15 -10.13 23.84
CA GLU A 197 -21.18 -11.21 24.15
C GLU A 197 -20.60 -11.83 22.87
N SER A 198 -21.46 -12.09 21.88
CA SER A 198 -21.02 -12.59 20.57
C SER A 198 -20.06 -11.63 19.86
N MET A 199 -20.26 -10.31 20.00
CA MET A 199 -19.34 -9.29 19.45
C MET A 199 -18.02 -9.24 20.23
N ALA A 200 -18.07 -9.36 21.56
CA ALA A 200 -16.88 -9.42 22.42
C ALA A 200 -16.00 -10.64 22.12
N ASN A 201 -16.62 -11.78 21.79
CA ASN A 201 -15.93 -13.02 21.42
C ASN A 201 -15.48 -13.06 19.94
N GLY A 202 -15.82 -12.05 19.14
CA GLY A 202 -15.49 -12.00 17.71
C GLY A 202 -16.34 -12.92 16.82
N GLU A 203 -17.42 -13.48 17.34
CA GLU A 203 -18.35 -14.33 16.59
C GLU A 203 -19.28 -13.53 15.67
N SER A 204 -19.48 -12.24 15.97
CA SER A 204 -20.28 -11.33 15.15
C SER A 204 -19.62 -9.98 14.94
N ASN A 205 -19.79 -9.43 13.73
CA ASN A 205 -19.18 -8.17 13.33
C ASN A 205 -20.18 -7.00 13.48
N PRO A 206 -19.97 -6.08 14.45
CA PRO A 206 -20.81 -4.92 14.62
C PRO A 206 -20.63 -3.89 13.49
N SER A 207 -21.68 -3.12 13.22
CA SER A 207 -21.62 -1.98 12.30
C SER A 207 -20.81 -0.82 12.88
N LYS A 208 -20.15 -0.04 12.02
CA LYS A 208 -19.29 1.09 12.44
C LYS A 208 -19.95 2.09 13.40
N TRP A 209 -21.22 2.43 13.16
CA TRP A 209 -21.96 3.34 14.05
C TRP A 209 -22.18 2.73 15.44
N LEU A 210 -22.31 1.40 15.55
CA LEU A 210 -22.50 0.70 16.81
C LEU A 210 -21.19 0.68 17.61
N VAL A 211 -20.07 0.41 16.93
CA VAL A 211 -18.73 0.51 17.52
C VAL A 211 -18.50 1.92 18.06
N SER A 212 -18.85 2.95 17.29
CA SER A 212 -18.76 4.34 17.75
C SER A 212 -19.63 4.61 18.98
N CYS A 213 -20.86 4.10 19.04
CA CYS A 213 -21.71 4.24 20.23
C CYS A 213 -21.11 3.54 21.46
N ALA A 214 -20.50 2.37 21.28
CA ALA A 214 -19.88 1.63 22.37
C ALA A 214 -18.67 2.39 22.94
N ILE A 215 -17.80 2.93 22.09
CA ILE A 215 -16.68 3.77 22.53
C ILE A 215 -17.20 5.03 23.26
N ASP A 216 -18.23 5.67 22.72
CA ASP A 216 -18.82 6.87 23.33
C ASP A 216 -19.43 6.59 24.72
N LEU A 217 -20.06 5.43 24.88
CA LEU A 217 -20.58 4.96 26.16
C LEU A 217 -19.44 4.65 27.15
N LEU A 218 -18.36 4.00 26.71
CA LEU A 218 -17.23 3.72 27.60
C LEU A 218 -16.61 5.01 28.16
N PHE A 219 -16.56 6.08 27.36
CA PHE A 219 -16.13 7.39 27.83
C PHE A 219 -17.09 8.01 28.86
N ASP A 220 -18.40 7.91 28.64
CA ASP A 220 -19.40 8.40 29.61
C ASP A 220 -19.30 7.67 30.96
N GLU A 221 -18.92 6.38 30.94
CA GLU A 221 -18.66 5.58 32.16
C GLU A 221 -17.29 5.85 32.80
N GLY A 222 -16.49 6.78 32.24
CA GLY A 222 -15.18 7.16 32.77
C GLY A 222 -14.06 6.15 32.49
N ASN A 223 -14.25 5.22 31.55
CA ASN A 223 -13.21 4.28 31.17
C ASN A 223 -12.09 4.97 30.41
N ASP A 224 -10.85 4.58 30.71
CA ASP A 224 -9.67 5.04 30.00
C ASP A 224 -9.49 4.25 28.70
N VAL A 225 -10.30 4.60 27.69
CA VAL A 225 -10.29 3.96 26.36
C VAL A 225 -8.93 4.13 25.66
N GLY A 226 -8.12 5.12 26.06
CA GLY A 226 -6.77 5.33 25.56
C GLY A 226 -5.79 4.19 25.89
N LYS A 227 -6.11 3.32 26.87
CA LYS A 227 -5.35 2.08 27.12
C LYS A 227 -5.68 0.96 26.14
N LEU A 228 -6.87 1.01 25.53
CA LEU A 228 -7.36 0.00 24.61
C LEU A 228 -7.09 0.37 23.15
N LEU A 229 -7.16 1.66 22.82
CA LEU A 229 -7.15 2.16 21.45
C LEU A 229 -6.09 3.27 21.31
N SER A 230 -5.35 3.23 20.19
CA SER A 230 -4.50 4.36 19.79
C SER A 230 -5.33 5.56 19.32
N GLU A 231 -4.69 6.74 19.17
CA GLU A 231 -5.35 7.91 18.56
C GLU A 231 -5.90 7.63 17.15
N ASP A 232 -5.18 6.82 16.37
CA ASP A 232 -5.63 6.41 15.04
C ASP A 232 -6.86 5.51 15.09
N ASP A 233 -6.90 4.56 16.03
CA ASP A 233 -8.05 3.68 16.25
C ASP A 233 -9.27 4.48 16.70
N LEU A 234 -9.09 5.42 17.64
CA LEU A 234 -10.14 6.33 18.10
C LEU A 234 -10.68 7.19 16.97
N PHE A 235 -9.80 7.72 16.11
CA PHE A 235 -10.25 8.46 14.94
C PHE A 235 -11.10 7.59 14.02
N MET A 236 -10.65 6.37 13.72
CA MET A 236 -11.26 5.51 12.71
C MET A 236 -12.55 4.82 13.19
N LEU A 237 -12.62 4.46 14.47
CA LEU A 237 -13.72 3.68 15.05
C LEU A 237 -14.77 4.53 15.77
N TRP A 238 -14.43 5.73 16.24
CA TRP A 238 -15.32 6.60 17.02
C TRP A 238 -15.59 7.95 16.36
N VAL A 239 -14.55 8.74 16.09
CA VAL A 239 -14.74 10.12 15.59
C VAL A 239 -15.26 10.14 14.16
N LYS A 240 -14.61 9.42 13.25
CA LYS A 240 -14.96 9.42 11.82
C LYS A 240 -16.40 8.96 11.57
N PRO A 241 -16.93 7.87 12.16
CA PRO A 241 -18.32 7.48 11.97
C PRO A 241 -19.32 8.57 12.37
N GLN A 242 -19.04 9.33 13.42
CA GLN A 242 -19.88 10.46 13.83
C GLN A 242 -19.80 11.62 12.85
N LEU A 243 -18.59 11.99 12.44
CA LEU A 243 -18.40 13.04 11.45
C LEU A 243 -19.05 12.69 10.10
N ASP A 244 -18.98 11.44 9.65
CA ASP A 244 -19.66 10.96 8.43
C ASP A 244 -21.18 11.14 8.47
N GLN A 245 -21.77 11.35 9.65
CA GLN A 245 -23.21 11.55 9.85
C GLN A 245 -23.56 13.02 10.11
N ASN A 246 -22.65 13.95 9.81
CA ASN A 246 -22.81 15.39 10.05
C ASN A 246 -23.08 15.73 11.53
N LEU A 247 -22.61 14.94 12.49
CA LEU A 247 -22.63 15.37 13.88
C LEU A 247 -21.78 16.63 14.07
N ASP A 248 -22.22 17.46 15.01
CA ASP A 248 -21.56 18.72 15.34
C ASP A 248 -20.11 18.47 15.81
N LYS A 249 -19.17 19.04 15.06
CA LYS A 249 -17.73 18.97 15.33
C LYS A 249 -17.39 19.57 16.68
N ASP A 250 -18.12 20.58 17.13
CA ASP A 250 -17.84 21.26 18.38
C ASP A 250 -18.21 20.37 19.58
N LEU A 251 -19.26 19.56 19.47
CA LEU A 251 -19.62 18.58 20.48
C LEU A 251 -18.55 17.49 20.63
N ILE A 252 -18.02 16.99 19.51
CA ILE A 252 -16.94 16.00 19.49
C ILE A 252 -15.65 16.62 20.07
N ASN A 253 -15.32 17.85 19.68
CA ASN A 253 -14.14 18.57 20.18
C ASN A 253 -14.23 18.85 21.68
N GLN A 254 -15.41 19.17 22.22
CA GLN A 254 -15.61 19.33 23.67
C GLN A 254 -15.34 18.02 24.40
N ARG A 255 -15.86 16.89 23.91
CA ARG A 255 -15.57 15.57 24.49
C ARG A 255 -14.08 15.23 24.43
N LEU A 256 -13.43 15.53 23.31
CA LEU A 256 -11.99 15.31 23.13
C LEU A 256 -11.12 16.23 24.00
N SER A 257 -11.59 17.44 24.35
CA SER A 257 -10.80 18.42 25.09
C SER A 257 -10.42 17.97 26.52
N HIS A 258 -11.15 17.01 27.06
CA HIS A 258 -10.86 16.38 28.35
C HIS A 258 -9.83 15.24 28.25
N MET A 259 -9.40 14.89 27.04
CA MET A 259 -8.45 13.82 26.75
C MET A 259 -7.18 14.47 26.21
N ASN A 260 -6.01 14.13 26.75
CA ASN A 260 -4.71 14.64 26.27
C ASN A 260 -4.33 14.04 24.89
N LEU A 261 -5.19 14.21 23.88
CA LEU A 261 -5.09 13.62 22.53
C LEU A 261 -5.03 14.73 21.48
N SER A 262 -3.96 15.51 21.50
CA SER A 262 -3.81 16.71 20.67
C SER A 262 -3.83 16.40 19.16
N GLY A 263 -3.27 15.26 18.75
CA GLY A 263 -3.30 14.80 17.36
C GLY A 263 -4.71 14.47 16.87
N LEU A 264 -5.50 13.80 17.70
CA LEU A 264 -6.90 13.48 17.42
C LEU A 264 -7.77 14.74 17.28
N ILE A 265 -7.57 15.76 18.12
CA ILE A 265 -8.29 17.04 18.04
C ILE A 265 -7.99 17.76 16.72
N GLU A 266 -6.71 17.86 16.34
CA GLU A 266 -6.31 18.50 15.08
C GLU A 266 -6.94 17.80 13.87
N ARG A 267 -6.93 16.47 13.87
CA ARG A 267 -7.51 15.66 12.80
C ARG A 267 -9.03 15.79 12.70
N THR A 268 -9.71 15.91 13.84
CA THR A 268 -11.17 16.13 13.92
C THR A 268 -11.55 17.49 13.32
N ARG A 269 -10.83 18.56 13.68
CA ARG A 269 -11.06 19.92 13.14
C ARG A 269 -10.88 19.99 11.62
N ASN A 270 -9.83 19.34 11.12
CA ASN A 270 -9.47 19.35 9.71
C ASN A 270 -10.32 18.40 8.85
N TYR A 271 -11.18 17.58 9.45
CA TYR A 271 -12.02 16.65 8.71
C TYR A 271 -13.04 17.38 7.84
N ARG A 272 -13.10 17.03 6.55
CA ARG A 272 -14.09 17.55 5.61
C ARG A 272 -14.92 16.39 5.07
N ILE A 273 -16.24 16.51 5.21
CA ILE A 273 -17.19 15.61 4.59
C ILE A 273 -17.27 16.07 3.14
N TYR A 274 -16.73 15.27 2.23
CA TYR A 274 -16.96 15.45 0.81
C TYR A 274 -18.32 14.81 0.53
N VAL A 275 -19.36 15.65 0.49
CA VAL A 275 -20.71 15.27 0.02
C VAL A 275 -20.70 15.25 -1.49
#